data_AF-A0A3A4JH29-F1
#
_entry.id   AF-A0A3A4JH29-F1
#
_cell.length_a   1.000
_cell.length_b   1.000
_cell.length_c   1.000
_cell.angle_alpha   90.00
_cell.angle_beta   90.00
_cell.angle_gamma   90.00
#
_symmetry.space_group_name_H-M   'P 1'
#
loop_
_entity.id
_entity.type
_entity.pdbx_description
1 polymer ?
#
loop_
_entity_poly.entity_id
_entity_poly.type
_entity_poly.pdbx_seq_one_letter_code
_entity_poly.pdbx_strand_id
1 'polypeptide(L)'
;MNRWRWIVLAWLAALPLWAAEPVKPAAPLSGLTLFWEEDAPVEITSDKMTFAADAQRLEFAGHVQVRQGAFKLDAESLRVTTDASGRVTALDAAGGVRLARPEWRAAAKRLSYNHAARLILLEGEATATKDDNAISGRAIRIFLDEGRIEVEGAAATVRLPTPAPPSASETAPHGP
;
A
#
# COMPACT_ATOMS: atom_id res chain seq x y z
N MET A 1 8.91 -4.59 -60.35
CA MET A 1 7.92 -3.66 -60.94
C MET A 1 7.02 -3.20 -59.79
N ASN A 2 6.90 -1.96 -59.32
CA ASN A 2 7.15 -0.59 -59.84
C ASN A 2 7.42 0.31 -58.61
N ARG A 3 8.53 1.06 -58.47
CA ARG A 3 8.77 2.46 -58.89
C ARG A 3 7.51 3.37 -58.86
N TRP A 4 7.42 4.32 -57.93
CA TRP A 4 6.93 5.67 -58.24
C TRP A 4 7.44 6.74 -57.25
N ARG A 5 8.06 7.78 -57.81
CA ARG A 5 8.55 9.02 -57.16
C ARG A 5 7.49 10.10 -57.34
N TRP A 6 7.10 10.83 -56.30
CA TRP A 6 6.58 12.19 -56.48
C TRP A 6 7.28 13.13 -55.51
N ILE A 7 8.00 14.06 -56.12
CA ILE A 7 8.51 15.29 -55.53
C ILE A 7 7.34 16.27 -55.53
N VAL A 8 7.02 16.86 -54.38
CA VAL A 8 6.34 18.15 -54.33
C VAL A 8 7.25 19.10 -53.55
N LEU A 9 7.68 20.14 -54.26
CA LEU A 9 8.48 21.24 -53.76
C LEU A 9 7.57 22.30 -53.11
N ALA A 10 8.13 22.97 -52.12
CA ALA A 10 7.82 24.33 -51.65
C ALA A 10 6.55 24.51 -50.79
N TRP A 11 6.75 24.93 -49.54
CA TRP A 11 6.57 26.34 -49.16
C TRP A 11 7.30 26.65 -47.84
N LEU A 12 7.94 27.83 -47.79
CA LEU A 12 8.60 28.39 -46.62
C LEU A 12 7.54 28.82 -45.60
N ALA A 13 7.60 28.29 -44.37
CA ALA A 13 6.88 28.85 -43.23
C ALA A 13 7.83 28.93 -42.03
N ALA A 14 7.73 30.06 -41.35
CA ALA A 14 8.60 30.56 -40.29
C ALA A 14 8.89 29.55 -39.17
N LEU A 15 10.12 29.65 -38.65
CA LEU A 15 10.63 28.98 -37.45
C LEU A 15 9.60 28.97 -36.30
N PRO A 16 9.16 27.80 -35.81
CA PRO A 16 8.53 27.76 -34.51
C PRO A 16 9.62 27.96 -33.45
N LEU A 17 9.45 29.04 -32.70
CA LEU A 17 10.03 29.30 -31.40
C LEU A 17 10.08 28.01 -30.60
N TRP A 18 11.28 27.63 -30.20
CA TRP A 18 11.59 26.49 -29.34
C TRP A 18 10.78 26.60 -28.04
N ALA A 19 9.56 26.06 -28.03
CA ALA A 19 8.94 25.66 -26.78
C ALA A 19 9.72 24.43 -26.33
N ALA A 20 10.62 24.63 -25.36
CA ALA A 20 11.20 23.51 -24.64
C ALA A 20 10.03 22.87 -23.91
N GLU A 21 9.48 21.80 -24.47
CA GLU A 21 8.50 20.99 -23.78
C GLU A 21 9.13 20.59 -22.44
N PRO A 22 8.44 20.81 -21.30
CA PRO A 22 8.92 20.26 -20.04
C PRO A 22 8.95 18.75 -20.23
N VAL A 23 10.16 18.19 -20.31
CA VAL A 23 10.38 16.74 -20.21
C VAL A 23 9.86 16.35 -18.83
N LYS A 24 8.61 15.88 -18.79
CA LYS A 24 8.04 15.26 -17.60
C LYS A 24 8.91 14.04 -17.30
N PRO A 25 9.54 13.93 -16.12
CA PRO A 25 10.22 12.70 -15.77
C PRO A 25 9.17 11.58 -15.78
N ALA A 26 9.29 10.68 -16.74
CA ALA A 26 8.55 9.43 -16.73
C ALA A 26 9.06 8.61 -15.55
N ALA A 27 8.32 8.63 -14.44
CA ALA A 27 8.58 7.78 -13.30
C ALA A 27 8.44 6.31 -13.75
N PRO A 28 9.47 5.46 -13.63
CA PRO A 28 9.45 4.09 -14.15
C PRO A 28 8.62 3.11 -13.29
N LEU A 29 7.61 3.59 -12.54
CA LEU A 29 6.90 2.80 -11.53
C LEU A 29 5.38 2.81 -11.70
N SER A 30 4.89 3.21 -12.88
CA SER A 30 3.47 3.10 -13.26
C SER A 30 3.12 1.63 -13.55
N GLY A 31 2.91 0.83 -12.50
CA GLY A 31 2.55 -0.58 -12.62
C GLY A 31 2.79 -1.45 -11.40
N LEU A 32 3.30 -0.90 -10.29
CA LEU A 32 3.43 -1.66 -9.04
C LEU A 32 2.08 -1.66 -8.30
N THR A 33 1.26 -2.69 -8.52
CA THR A 33 0.03 -2.92 -7.75
C THR A 33 0.41 -3.34 -6.33
N LEU A 34 0.53 -2.38 -5.42
CA LEU A 34 0.84 -2.62 -4.00
C LEU A 34 -0.40 -2.41 -3.13
N PHE A 35 -1.18 -3.48 -2.95
CA PHE A 35 -2.18 -3.69 -1.89
C PHE A 35 -3.50 -2.89 -1.94
N TRP A 36 -4.58 -3.67 -2.14
CA TRP A 36 -5.97 -3.42 -1.74
C TRP A 36 -6.76 -2.34 -2.49
N GLU A 37 -6.15 -1.52 -3.34
CA GLU A 37 -6.83 -0.76 -4.38
C GLU A 37 -6.01 -0.84 -5.67
N GLU A 38 -6.55 -1.46 -6.72
CA GLU A 38 -5.83 -1.73 -7.97
C GLU A 38 -5.65 -0.47 -8.85
N ASP A 39 -6.34 0.63 -8.54
CA ASP A 39 -6.48 1.78 -9.44
C ASP A 39 -5.75 3.06 -8.99
N ALA A 40 -5.20 3.09 -7.77
CA ALA A 40 -4.54 4.29 -7.26
C ALA A 40 -3.01 4.24 -7.51
N PRO A 41 -2.39 5.36 -7.97
CA PRO A 41 -0.96 5.42 -8.19
C PRO A 41 -0.19 5.26 -6.87
N VAL A 42 0.91 4.51 -6.91
CA VAL A 42 1.82 4.34 -5.77
C VAL A 42 2.90 5.41 -5.83
N GLU A 43 2.97 6.23 -4.78
CA GLU A 43 4.01 7.23 -4.56
C GLU A 43 4.89 6.79 -3.40
N ILE A 44 6.22 6.80 -3.57
CA ILE A 44 7.19 6.46 -2.53
C ILE A 44 8.17 7.63 -2.40
N THR A 45 8.27 8.19 -1.19
CA THR A 45 9.20 9.27 -0.83
C THR A 45 10.17 8.76 0.22
N SER A 46 11.46 9.09 0.09
CA SER A 46 12.51 8.69 1.04
C SER A 46 13.74 9.59 0.90
N ASP A 47 14.62 9.61 1.89
CA ASP A 47 15.91 10.31 1.82
C ASP A 47 16.85 9.70 0.76
N LYS A 48 16.87 8.37 0.64
CA LYS A 48 17.73 7.65 -0.31
C LYS A 48 16.99 6.51 -0.99
N MET A 49 17.16 6.41 -2.31
CA MET A 49 16.69 5.29 -3.12
C MET A 49 17.88 4.64 -3.82
N THR A 50 17.94 3.31 -3.77
CA THR A 50 18.96 2.48 -4.43
C THR A 50 18.26 1.43 -5.28
N PHE A 51 18.62 1.32 -6.55
CA PHE A 51 18.11 0.29 -7.44
C PHE A 51 19.22 -0.68 -7.81
N ALA A 52 19.05 -1.95 -7.46
CA ALA A 52 19.94 -3.05 -7.81
C ALA A 52 19.30 -3.86 -8.94
N ALA A 53 19.73 -3.61 -10.17
CA ALA A 53 19.20 -4.29 -11.35
C ALA A 53 19.47 -5.81 -11.33
N ASP A 54 20.65 -6.22 -10.86
CA ASP A 54 21.06 -7.63 -10.77
C ASP A 54 20.15 -8.48 -9.87
N ALA A 55 19.59 -7.86 -8.83
CA ALA A 55 18.73 -8.51 -7.85
C ALA A 55 17.25 -8.12 -7.99
N GLN A 56 16.92 -7.31 -9.01
CA GLN A 56 15.59 -6.71 -9.22
C GLN A 56 15.01 -6.12 -7.93
N ARG A 57 15.83 -5.33 -7.23
CA ARG A 57 15.54 -4.85 -5.89
C ARG A 57 15.66 -3.34 -5.80
N LEU A 58 14.66 -2.72 -5.20
CA LEU A 58 14.60 -1.31 -4.85
C LEU A 58 14.73 -1.20 -3.34
N GLU A 59 15.67 -0.41 -2.86
CA GLU A 59 15.89 -0.14 -1.44
C GLU A 59 15.74 1.35 -1.18
N PHE A 60 14.81 1.70 -0.32
CA PHE A 60 14.54 3.04 0.16
C PHE A 60 14.95 3.12 1.62
N ALA A 61 15.64 4.19 2.01
CA ALA A 61 16.11 4.39 3.37
C ALA A 61 16.00 5.87 3.76
N GLY A 62 15.66 6.09 5.03
CA GLY A 62 15.38 7.40 5.60
C GLY A 62 13.96 7.87 5.28
N HIS A 63 13.19 8.11 6.34
CA HIS A 63 11.82 8.66 6.32
C HIS A 63 10.96 8.17 5.15
N VAL A 64 10.87 6.85 4.99
CA VAL A 64 10.16 6.25 3.86
C VAL A 64 8.67 6.42 4.07
N GLN A 65 8.03 7.10 3.12
CA GLN A 65 6.60 7.31 3.06
C GLN A 65 6.05 6.74 1.75
N VAL A 66 5.21 5.73 1.85
CA VAL A 66 4.45 5.15 0.74
C VAL A 66 3.03 5.66 0.82
N ARG A 67 2.49 6.14 -0.30
CA ARG A 67 1.12 6.61 -0.43
C ARG A 67 0.48 5.95 -1.64
N GLN A 68 -0.72 5.43 -1.46
CA GLN A 68 -1.53 4.90 -2.56
C GLN A 68 -3.00 5.20 -2.28
N GLY A 69 -3.57 6.19 -2.97
CA GLY A 69 -4.92 6.65 -2.67
C GLY A 69 -5.05 7.12 -1.21
N ALA A 70 -5.92 6.46 -0.44
CA ALA A 70 -6.10 6.73 1.00
C ALA A 70 -5.14 5.93 1.91
N PHE A 71 -4.36 5.01 1.35
CA PHE A 71 -3.37 4.22 2.09
C PHE A 71 -2.07 5.00 2.30
N LYS A 72 -1.54 4.92 3.52
CA LYS A 72 -0.24 5.46 3.90
C LYS A 72 0.55 4.41 4.66
N LEU A 73 1.82 4.26 4.31
CA LEU A 73 2.79 3.46 5.06
C LEU A 73 4.00 4.33 5.34
N ASP A 74 4.44 4.34 6.59
CA ASP A 74 5.61 5.08 7.07
C ASP A 74 6.61 4.09 7.69
N ALA A 75 7.89 4.19 7.36
CA ALA A 75 8.95 3.32 7.86
C ALA A 75 10.33 3.99 7.75
N GLU A 76 11.33 3.50 8.47
CA GLU A 76 12.72 3.97 8.33
C GLU A 76 13.38 3.42 7.07
N SER A 77 13.05 2.19 6.69
CA SER A 77 13.59 1.50 5.53
C SER A 77 12.52 0.68 4.84
N LEU A 78 12.58 0.61 3.51
CA LEU A 78 11.69 -0.19 2.69
C LEU A 78 12.50 -0.86 1.58
N ARG A 79 12.35 -2.17 1.43
CA ARG A 79 12.93 -2.97 0.37
C ARG A 79 11.79 -3.57 -0.44
N VAL A 80 11.79 -3.30 -1.73
CA VAL A 80 10.83 -3.86 -2.68
C VAL A 80 11.59 -4.76 -3.65
N THR A 81 11.15 -6.00 -3.80
CA THR A 81 11.69 -6.95 -4.77
C THR A 81 10.64 -7.14 -5.86
N THR A 82 11.06 -7.05 -7.12
CA THR A 82 10.19 -7.25 -8.27
C THR A 82 10.64 -8.44 -9.11
N ASP A 83 9.75 -8.97 -9.94
CA ASP A 83 10.11 -9.95 -10.97
C ASP A 83 10.51 -9.27 -12.29
N ALA A 84 10.92 -10.06 -13.29
CA ALA A 84 11.34 -9.59 -14.62
C ALA A 84 10.30 -8.71 -15.33
N SER A 85 9.01 -8.90 -15.05
CA SER A 85 7.90 -8.10 -15.57
C SER A 85 7.63 -6.81 -14.77
N GLY A 86 8.36 -6.59 -13.68
CA GLY A 86 8.22 -5.42 -12.82
C GLY A 86 7.07 -5.51 -11.81
N ARG A 87 6.50 -6.70 -11.54
CA ARG A 87 5.51 -6.85 -10.46
C ARG A 87 6.21 -7.06 -9.13
N VAL A 88 5.63 -6.56 -8.04
CA VAL A 88 6.20 -6.76 -6.71
C VAL A 88 5.99 -8.20 -6.25
N THR A 89 7.10 -8.89 -5.97
CA THR A 89 7.10 -10.26 -5.43
C THR A 89 7.28 -10.28 -3.93
N ALA A 90 8.02 -9.32 -3.37
CA ALA A 90 8.21 -9.18 -1.94
C ALA A 90 8.41 -7.72 -1.54
N LEU A 91 7.97 -7.39 -0.33
CA LEU A 91 8.16 -6.07 0.25
C LEU A 91 8.53 -6.22 1.72
N ASP A 92 9.60 -5.58 2.16
CA ASP A 92 10.08 -5.62 3.54
C ASP A 92 10.28 -4.20 4.04
N ALA A 93 9.58 -3.81 5.11
CA ALA A 93 9.70 -2.52 5.75
C ALA A 93 10.17 -2.70 7.20
N ALA A 94 11.03 -1.80 7.66
CA ALA A 94 11.62 -1.88 8.99
C ALA A 94 11.83 -0.50 9.62
N GLY A 95 12.07 -0.49 10.94
CA GLY A 95 12.37 0.72 11.70
C GLY A 95 11.12 1.47 12.17
N GLY A 96 10.07 0.73 12.57
CA GLY A 96 8.84 1.33 13.10
C GLY A 96 7.82 1.60 12.01
N VAL A 97 7.36 0.52 11.39
CA VAL A 97 6.34 0.54 10.33
C VAL A 97 5.01 0.99 10.89
N ARG A 98 4.38 1.98 10.26
CA ARG A 98 3.02 2.46 10.56
C ARG A 98 2.19 2.47 9.29
N LEU A 99 1.05 1.82 9.34
CA LEU A 99 0.07 1.74 8.28
C LEU A 99 -1.16 2.52 8.72
N ALA A 100 -1.66 3.38 7.84
CA ALA A 100 -2.86 4.15 8.09
C ALA A 100 -3.77 4.14 6.86
N ARG A 101 -5.04 3.84 7.10
CA ARG A 101 -6.18 4.04 6.20
C ARG A 101 -7.32 4.75 6.98
N PRO A 102 -8.39 5.19 6.31
CA PRO A 102 -9.51 5.85 6.97
C PRO A 102 -10.14 5.00 8.10
N GLU A 103 -10.31 3.71 7.87
CA GLU A 103 -11.05 2.80 8.76
C GLU A 103 -10.16 1.90 9.62
N TRP A 104 -8.86 1.79 9.29
CA TRP A 104 -7.95 0.90 10.02
C TRP A 104 -6.54 1.48 10.10
N ARG A 105 -5.83 1.12 11.16
CA ARG A 105 -4.44 1.48 11.41
C ARG A 105 -3.69 0.24 11.89
N ALA A 106 -2.42 0.12 11.51
CA ALA A 106 -1.54 -0.86 12.11
C ALA A 106 -0.15 -0.28 12.37
N ALA A 107 0.56 -0.84 13.33
CA ALA A 107 1.93 -0.49 13.64
C ALA A 107 2.70 -1.76 13.99
N ALA A 108 3.96 -1.85 13.57
CA ALA A 108 4.87 -2.94 13.90
C ALA A 108 6.33 -2.47 13.75
N LYS A 109 7.29 -3.19 14.31
CA LYS A 109 8.72 -2.89 14.07
C LYS A 109 9.15 -3.26 12.66
N ARG A 110 8.63 -4.38 12.14
CA ARG A 110 8.89 -4.88 10.79
C ARG A 110 7.60 -5.33 10.12
N LEU A 111 7.54 -5.17 8.81
CA LEU A 111 6.49 -5.69 7.94
C LEU A 111 7.15 -6.41 6.79
N SER A 112 6.80 -7.67 6.58
CA SER A 112 7.24 -8.44 5.42
C SER A 112 6.02 -8.92 4.67
N TYR A 113 5.99 -8.68 3.37
CA TYR A 113 5.00 -9.19 2.44
C TYR A 113 5.66 -10.13 1.45
N ASN A 114 4.99 -11.25 1.21
CA ASN A 114 5.37 -12.20 0.19
C ASN A 114 4.18 -12.48 -0.72
N HIS A 115 4.31 -12.11 -2.00
CA HIS A 115 3.29 -12.35 -3.01
C HIS A 115 3.10 -13.84 -3.29
N ALA A 116 4.17 -14.64 -3.34
CA ALA A 116 4.08 -16.08 -3.62
C ALA A 116 3.31 -16.83 -2.52
N ALA A 117 3.53 -16.44 -1.25
CA ALA A 117 2.82 -17.01 -0.11
C ALA A 117 1.48 -16.33 0.19
N ARG A 118 1.14 -15.24 -0.51
CA ARG A 118 -0.03 -14.38 -0.21
C ARG A 118 -0.13 -14.03 1.28
N LEU A 119 1.01 -13.74 1.91
CA LEU A 119 1.15 -13.56 3.36
C LEU A 119 1.75 -12.20 3.67
N ILE A 120 1.09 -11.47 4.57
CA ILE A 120 1.67 -10.29 5.23
C ILE A 120 2.01 -10.69 6.66
N LEU A 121 3.24 -10.42 7.08
CA LEU A 121 3.75 -10.68 8.42
C LEU A 121 4.17 -9.35 9.04
N LEU A 122 3.53 -8.99 10.14
CA LEU A 122 3.87 -7.84 10.98
C LEU A 122 4.57 -8.38 12.23
N GLU A 123 5.78 -7.91 12.53
CA GLU A 123 6.55 -8.40 13.67
C GLU A 123 7.07 -7.28 14.57
N GLY A 124 7.14 -7.60 15.86
CA GLY A 124 7.69 -6.72 16.88
C GLY A 124 6.67 -5.68 17.29
N GLU A 125 5.95 -5.99 18.37
CA GLU A 125 4.92 -5.11 18.95
C GLU A 125 3.84 -4.73 17.93
N ALA A 126 3.44 -5.74 17.14
CA ALA A 126 2.46 -5.58 16.09
C ALA A 126 1.10 -5.25 16.72
N THR A 127 0.50 -4.14 16.29
CA THR A 127 -0.81 -3.67 16.74
C THR A 127 -1.63 -3.31 15.51
N ALA A 128 -2.88 -3.76 15.48
CA ALA A 128 -3.86 -3.41 14.47
C ALA A 128 -5.12 -2.90 15.16
N THR A 129 -5.65 -1.78 14.69
CA THR A 129 -6.85 -1.15 15.22
C THR A 129 -7.82 -0.86 14.10
N LYS A 130 -9.07 -1.26 14.28
CA LYS A 130 -10.18 -1.02 13.37
C LYS A 130 -11.39 -0.62 14.21
N ASP A 131 -11.89 0.61 14.01
CA ASP A 131 -12.96 1.19 14.82
C ASP A 131 -12.64 1.12 16.33
N ASP A 132 -13.52 0.52 17.15
CA ASP A 132 -13.31 0.29 18.60
C ASP A 132 -12.52 -0.99 18.91
N ASN A 133 -12.09 -1.75 17.90
CA ASN A 133 -11.39 -3.01 18.10
C ASN A 133 -9.88 -2.83 17.94
N ALA A 134 -9.12 -3.28 18.93
CA ALA A 134 -7.66 -3.28 18.89
C ALA A 134 -7.11 -4.68 19.18
N ILE A 135 -6.20 -5.12 18.33
CA ILE A 135 -5.50 -6.40 18.45
C ILE A 135 -4.01 -6.09 18.50
N SER A 136 -3.32 -6.58 19.52
CA SER A 136 -1.88 -6.50 19.63
C SER A 136 -1.27 -7.88 19.79
N GLY A 137 -0.03 -8.05 19.38
CA GLY A 137 0.70 -9.30 19.52
C GLY A 137 2.18 -9.15 19.24
N ARG A 138 2.92 -10.25 19.44
CA ARG A 138 4.33 -10.32 19.07
C ARG A 138 4.49 -10.34 17.55
N ALA A 139 3.63 -11.10 16.87
CA ALA A 139 3.57 -11.17 15.42
C ALA A 139 2.11 -11.32 14.95
N ILE A 140 1.77 -10.70 13.83
CA ILE A 140 0.46 -10.82 13.17
C ILE A 140 0.71 -11.32 11.75
N ARG A 141 0.15 -12.48 11.41
CA ARG A 141 0.16 -13.10 10.08
C ARG A 141 -1.20 -12.92 9.44
N ILE A 142 -1.23 -12.36 8.25
CA ILE A 142 -2.44 -12.10 7.48
C ILE A 142 -2.34 -12.90 6.18
N PHE A 143 -3.11 -13.96 6.08
CA PHE A 143 -3.23 -14.80 4.90
C PHE A 143 -4.28 -14.18 3.97
N LEU A 144 -3.82 -13.58 2.87
CA LEU A 144 -4.68 -12.87 1.92
C LEU A 144 -5.52 -13.81 1.05
N ASP A 145 -5.11 -15.08 0.94
CA ASP A 145 -5.83 -16.10 0.17
C ASP A 145 -7.03 -16.65 0.94
N GLU A 146 -6.80 -16.99 2.19
CA GLU A 146 -7.81 -17.59 3.08
C GLU A 146 -8.65 -16.54 3.79
N GLY A 147 -8.26 -15.26 3.75
CA GLY A 147 -8.88 -14.20 4.55
C GLY A 147 -8.70 -14.41 6.06
N ARG A 148 -7.67 -15.17 6.47
CA ARG A 148 -7.39 -15.53 7.87
C ARG A 148 -6.33 -14.60 8.46
N ILE A 149 -6.54 -14.20 9.71
CA ILE A 149 -5.53 -13.48 10.50
C ILE A 149 -5.15 -14.35 11.70
N GLU A 150 -3.86 -14.57 11.87
CA GLU A 150 -3.28 -15.28 13.01
C GLU A 150 -2.41 -14.32 13.81
N VAL A 151 -2.56 -14.32 15.13
CA VAL A 151 -1.80 -13.44 16.02
C VAL A 151 -1.05 -14.29 17.03
N GLU A 152 0.27 -14.22 17.00
CA GLU A 152 1.13 -14.87 17.97
C GLU A 152 1.38 -13.97 19.17
N GLY A 153 1.21 -14.52 20.38
CA GLY A 153 1.30 -13.74 21.61
C GLY A 153 0.18 -12.70 21.70
N ALA A 154 -1.02 -13.07 21.24
CA ALA A 154 -2.15 -12.17 21.13
C ALA A 154 -2.57 -11.58 22.49
N ALA A 155 -2.63 -10.26 22.53
CA ALA A 155 -3.38 -9.47 23.51
C ALA A 155 -4.43 -8.68 22.73
N ALA A 156 -5.66 -9.18 22.72
CA ALA A 156 -6.78 -8.51 22.05
C ALA A 156 -7.61 -7.74 23.08
N THR A 157 -7.86 -6.46 22.81
CA THR A 157 -8.86 -5.67 23.55
C THR A 157 -10.07 -5.50 22.65
N VAL A 158 -11.07 -6.36 22.86
CA VAL A 158 -12.36 -6.30 22.16
C VAL A 158 -13.36 -5.64 23.10
N ARG A 159 -13.92 -4.49 22.71
CA ARG A 159 -15.10 -3.95 23.37
C ARG A 159 -16.32 -4.70 22.84
N LEU A 160 -16.86 -5.59 23.66
CA LEU A 160 -18.20 -6.13 23.39
C LEU A 160 -19.20 -4.97 23.50
N PRO A 161 -20.11 -4.79 22.54
CA PRO A 161 -21.26 -3.93 22.77
C PRO A 161 -22.01 -4.52 23.97
N THR A 162 -22.04 -3.79 25.09
CA THR A 162 -22.90 -4.15 26.21
C THR A 162 -24.32 -4.20 25.65
N PRO A 163 -25.04 -5.35 25.72
CA PRO A 163 -26.46 -5.33 25.39
C PRO A 163 -27.12 -4.28 26.26
N ALA A 164 -27.81 -3.31 25.65
CA ALA A 164 -28.67 -2.42 26.40
C ALA A 164 -29.59 -3.29 27.26
N PRO A 165 -29.76 -3.01 28.56
CA PRO A 165 -30.71 -3.77 29.37
C PRO A 165 -32.07 -3.73 28.67
N PRO A 166 -32.82 -4.84 28.61
CA PRO A 166 -34.18 -4.80 28.08
C PRO A 166 -34.91 -3.74 28.90
N SER A 167 -35.38 -2.67 28.24
CA SER A 167 -36.33 -1.74 28.84
C SER A 167 -37.44 -2.59 29.43
N ALA A 168 -37.55 -2.58 30.76
CA ALA A 168 -38.47 -3.43 31.48
C ALA A 168 -39.86 -3.30 30.84
N SER A 169 -40.44 -4.46 30.53
CA SER A 169 -41.87 -4.60 30.35
C SER A 169 -42.56 -4.13 31.63
N GLU A 170 -42.94 -2.86 31.72
CA GLU A 170 -43.97 -2.45 32.66
C GLU A 170 -45.32 -2.71 32.01
N THR A 171 -45.81 -3.91 32.29
CA THR A 171 -47.19 -4.34 32.06
C THR A 171 -48.07 -3.86 33.21
N ALA A 172 -49.25 -3.38 32.81
CA ALA A 172 -50.54 -3.38 33.55
C ALA A 172 -50.85 -2.21 34.51
N PRO A 173 -52.13 -1.96 34.88
CA PRO A 173 -53.40 -2.50 34.38
C PRO A 173 -54.45 -1.44 33.96
N HIS A 174 -55.55 -2.00 33.47
CA HIS A 174 -56.82 -1.46 33.02
C HIS A 174 -57.72 -0.90 34.15
N GLY A 175 -58.39 0.24 33.89
CA GLY A 175 -59.74 0.58 34.38
C GLY A 175 -59.88 1.38 35.68
N PRO A 176 -61.12 1.73 36.08
CA PRO A 176 -62.40 1.69 35.33
C PRO A 176 -62.77 3.02 34.64
#